data_AF-A0AA87W326-F1
#
_entry.id   AF-A0AA87W326-F1
#
_cell.length_a   1.000
_cell.length_b   1.000
_cell.length_c   1.000
_cell.angle_alpha   90.00
_cell.angle_beta   90.00
_cell.angle_gamma   90.00
#
_symmetry.space_group_name_H-M   'P 1'
#
loop_
_entity.id
_entity.type
_entity.pdbx_description
1 polymer ?
#
loop_
_entity_poly.entity_id
_entity_poly.type
_entity_poly.pdbx_seq_one_letter_code
_entity_poly.pdbx_strand_id
1 'polypeptide(L)'
;MSGPAKPTADIVNLVDVLHDLADSKAYRYAHHQIELPDAVDELQRLAERTGLTADQDLVQNVIAGPFAWVRGHLQDNAAQDCDLPEPHGENLPPDYASQLVKRFELDDPRDAWKHTGELPPTADFRNGPIGPERAGKPHSYKPADSTVDAFLNLVRLGDRERLRIWLDDHRRDAPYLLEYLRAV
;
A
#
# COMPACT_ATOMS: atom_id res chain seq x y z
N MET A 1 26.87 4.59 51.75
CA MET A 1 26.11 3.46 51.16
C MET A 1 25.08 4.04 50.21
N SER A 2 25.05 3.50 48.99
CA SER A 2 24.08 3.65 47.90
C SER A 2 23.61 5.05 47.51
N GLY A 3 24.19 5.57 46.43
CA GLY A 3 23.52 6.51 45.54
C GLY A 3 22.37 5.83 44.78
N PRO A 4 21.43 6.61 44.21
CA PRO A 4 20.30 6.05 43.48
C PRO A 4 20.82 5.34 42.23
N ALA A 5 20.49 4.06 42.11
CA ALA A 5 20.76 3.26 40.92
C ALA A 5 20.13 3.93 39.70
N LYS A 6 20.96 4.24 38.68
CA LYS A 6 20.47 4.55 37.34
C LYS A 6 19.60 3.38 36.88
N PRO A 7 18.43 3.61 36.26
CA PRO A 7 17.71 2.54 35.61
C PRO A 7 18.61 2.00 34.48
N THR A 8 19.07 0.78 34.65
CA THR A 8 19.80 0.00 33.66
C THR A 8 18.85 -0.21 32.48
N ALA A 9 19.01 0.59 31.42
CA ALA A 9 18.32 0.38 30.16
C ALA A 9 18.90 -0.88 29.53
N ASP A 10 18.34 -2.03 29.86
CA ASP A 10 18.78 -3.35 29.38
C ASP A 10 17.59 -4.19 28.88
N ILE A 11 16.62 -3.57 28.18
CA ILE A 11 15.37 -4.26 27.82
C ILE A 11 15.07 -4.26 26.32
N VAL A 12 15.82 -3.51 25.51
CA VAL A 12 15.79 -3.71 24.06
C VAL A 12 17.20 -3.55 23.53
N ASN A 13 17.79 -4.65 23.06
CA ASN A 13 19.04 -4.60 22.34
C ASN A 13 18.80 -3.77 21.07
N LEU A 14 19.38 -2.57 21.04
CA LEU A 14 19.13 -1.60 19.97
C LEU A 14 19.58 -2.12 18.60
N VAL A 15 20.52 -3.07 18.56
CA VAL A 15 20.91 -3.78 17.34
C VAL A 15 19.75 -4.61 16.81
N ASP A 16 19.03 -5.31 17.70
CA ASP A 16 17.87 -6.12 17.32
C ASP A 16 16.72 -5.23 16.80
N VAL A 17 16.51 -4.07 17.40
CA VAL A 17 15.54 -3.07 16.89
C VAL A 17 15.92 -2.58 15.49
N LEU A 18 17.20 -2.31 15.27
CA LEU A 18 17.69 -1.89 13.96
C LEU A 18 17.50 -3.00 12.92
N HIS A 19 17.77 -4.25 13.32
CA HIS A 19 17.57 -5.43 12.47
C HIS A 19 16.10 -5.62 12.10
N ASP A 20 15.19 -5.64 13.08
CA ASP A 20 13.74 -5.80 12.85
C ASP A 20 13.18 -4.70 11.94
N LEU A 21 13.68 -3.46 12.11
CA LEU A 21 13.29 -2.35 11.26
C LEU A 21 13.87 -2.50 9.85
N ALA A 22 15.12 -2.94 9.72
CA ALA A 22 15.75 -3.22 8.43
C ALA A 22 15.00 -4.32 7.67
N ASP A 23 14.55 -5.39 8.34
CA ASP A 23 13.70 -6.44 7.76
C ASP A 23 12.36 -5.87 7.25
N SER A 24 11.67 -5.09 8.08
CA SER A 24 10.40 -4.47 7.67
C SER A 24 10.58 -3.55 6.46
N LYS A 25 11.71 -2.84 6.37
CA LYS A 25 12.02 -1.93 5.26
C LYS A 25 12.40 -2.71 4.01
N ALA A 26 13.19 -3.76 4.13
CA ALA A 26 13.53 -4.64 3.02
C ALA A 26 12.28 -5.26 2.39
N TYR A 27 11.29 -5.68 3.20
CA TYR A 27 10.00 -6.15 2.70
C TYR A 27 9.26 -5.08 1.87
N ARG A 28 9.18 -3.84 2.38
CA ARG A 28 8.51 -2.74 1.66
C ARG A 28 9.23 -2.36 0.36
N TYR A 29 10.57 -2.40 0.37
CA TYR A 29 11.38 -2.23 -0.83
C TYR A 29 11.07 -3.32 -1.87
N ALA A 30 10.97 -4.58 -1.43
CA ALA A 30 10.63 -5.70 -2.31
C ALA A 30 9.29 -5.53 -3.05
N HIS A 31 8.34 -4.86 -2.38
CA HIS A 31 7.00 -4.61 -2.89
C HIS A 31 6.84 -3.22 -3.52
N HIS A 32 7.95 -2.52 -3.84
CA HIS A 32 7.95 -1.20 -4.47
C HIS A 32 7.16 -0.13 -3.69
N GLN A 33 7.09 -0.25 -2.37
CA GLN A 33 6.39 0.71 -1.50
C GLN A 33 7.32 1.83 -1.00
N ILE A 34 8.62 1.58 -0.99
CA ILE A 34 9.67 2.54 -0.64
C ILE A 34 10.88 2.33 -1.52
N GLU A 35 11.60 3.41 -1.81
CA GLU A 35 12.88 3.34 -2.51
C GLU A 35 14.02 2.99 -1.55
N LEU A 36 15.06 2.36 -2.09
CA LEU A 36 16.22 1.93 -1.30
C LEU A 36 16.91 3.09 -0.55
N PRO A 37 17.16 4.27 -1.17
CA PRO A 37 17.80 5.39 -0.46
C PRO A 37 16.97 5.87 0.74
N ASP A 38 15.65 5.99 0.57
CA ASP A 38 14.75 6.43 1.65
C ASP A 38 14.75 5.45 2.82
N ALA A 39 14.77 4.15 2.51
CA ALA A 39 14.81 3.09 3.50
C ALA A 39 16.11 3.11 4.31
N VAL A 40 17.26 3.22 3.63
CA VAL A 40 18.59 3.25 4.25
C VAL A 40 18.78 4.52 5.07
N ASP A 41 18.37 5.67 4.56
CA ASP A 41 18.48 6.96 5.25
C ASP A 41 17.75 6.98 6.59
N GLU A 42 16.55 6.38 6.66
CA GLU A 42 15.81 6.28 7.91
C GLU A 42 16.49 5.37 8.94
N LEU A 43 17.08 4.25 8.50
CA LEU A 43 17.83 3.33 9.35
C LEU A 43 19.12 3.97 9.87
N GLN A 44 19.82 4.71 9.01
CA GLN A 44 21.02 5.46 9.35
C GLN A 44 20.71 6.56 10.37
N ARG A 45 19.62 7.33 10.17
CA ARG A 45 19.14 8.32 11.14
C ARG A 45 18.77 7.69 12.49
N LEU A 46 18.22 6.48 12.49
CA LEU A 46 17.91 5.77 13.72
C LEU A 46 19.19 5.38 14.47
N ALA A 47 20.19 4.84 13.77
CA ALA A 47 21.48 4.47 14.35
C ALA A 47 22.21 5.68 14.95
N GLU A 48 22.16 6.82 14.26
CA GLU A 48 22.73 8.09 14.75
C GLU A 48 22.00 8.59 16.01
N ARG A 49 20.67 8.61 15.98
CA ARG A 49 19.85 9.08 17.12
C ARG A 49 20.01 8.23 18.37
N THR A 50 20.27 6.94 18.19
CA THR A 50 20.40 5.98 19.29
C THR A 50 21.84 5.78 19.76
N GLY A 51 22.82 6.36 19.04
CA GLY A 51 24.23 6.28 19.38
C GLY A 51 24.90 4.96 18.99
N LEU A 52 24.31 4.17 18.08
CA LEU A 52 24.91 2.94 17.56
C LEU A 52 26.06 3.18 16.57
N THR A 53 26.34 4.44 16.23
CA THR A 53 27.38 4.85 15.28
C THR A 53 28.82 4.64 15.76
N ALA A 54 29.04 4.09 16.95
CA ALA A 54 30.38 3.74 17.44
C ALA A 54 31.05 2.64 16.61
N ASP A 55 30.26 1.76 15.99
CA ASP A 55 30.73 0.73 15.07
C ASP A 55 29.94 0.82 13.75
N GLN A 56 30.47 1.61 12.83
CA GLN A 56 29.85 1.82 11.52
C GLN A 56 29.74 0.51 10.73
N ASP A 57 30.75 -0.37 10.81
CA ASP A 57 30.76 -1.62 10.05
C ASP A 57 29.65 -2.55 10.53
N LEU A 58 29.44 -2.63 11.85
CA LEU A 58 28.31 -3.37 12.43
C LEU A 58 26.97 -2.81 11.93
N VAL A 59 26.77 -1.50 12.00
CA VAL A 59 25.51 -0.86 11.56
C VAL A 59 25.25 -1.10 10.08
N GLN A 60 26.28 -0.97 9.23
CA GLN A 60 26.15 -1.23 7.80
C GLN A 60 25.82 -2.69 7.51
N ASN A 61 26.42 -3.65 8.23
CA ASN A 61 26.11 -5.07 8.07
C ASN A 61 24.67 -5.41 8.47
N VAL A 62 24.19 -4.85 9.59
CA VAL A 62 22.81 -5.04 10.07
C VAL A 62 21.79 -4.45 9.09
N ILE A 63 22.08 -3.28 8.52
CA ILE A 63 21.22 -2.66 7.51
C ILE A 63 21.27 -3.44 6.20
N ALA A 64 22.44 -3.77 5.68
CA ALA A 64 22.59 -4.33 4.34
C ALA A 64 22.08 -5.78 4.21
N GLY A 65 22.18 -6.59 5.28
CA GLY A 65 21.83 -8.01 5.27
C GLY A 65 20.41 -8.29 4.75
N PRO A 66 19.36 -7.70 5.36
CA PRO A 66 17.98 -7.89 4.92
C PRO A 66 17.72 -7.50 3.46
N PHE A 67 18.27 -6.39 2.98
CA PHE A 67 18.11 -5.95 1.59
C PHE A 67 18.85 -6.86 0.61
N ALA A 68 20.03 -7.37 0.98
CA ALA A 68 20.76 -8.34 0.19
C ALA A 68 19.99 -9.66 0.08
N TRP A 69 19.39 -10.13 1.19
CA TRP A 69 18.55 -11.31 1.20
C TRP A 69 17.32 -11.14 0.31
N VAL A 70 16.59 -10.02 0.44
CA VAL A 70 15.44 -9.71 -0.41
C VAL A 70 15.83 -9.61 -1.88
N ARG A 71 16.95 -8.96 -2.21
CA ARG A 71 17.42 -8.88 -3.61
C ARG A 71 17.72 -10.27 -4.17
N GLY A 72 18.40 -11.12 -3.41
CA GLY A 72 18.64 -12.51 -3.80
C GLY A 72 17.33 -13.27 -3.99
N HIS A 73 16.39 -13.13 -3.05
CA HIS A 73 15.09 -13.81 -3.13
C HIS A 73 14.20 -13.29 -4.27
N LEU A 74 14.26 -12.00 -4.60
CA LEU A 74 13.61 -11.41 -5.77
C LEU A 74 14.27 -11.82 -7.07
N GLN A 75 15.56 -12.16 -7.07
CA GLN A 75 16.23 -12.74 -8.24
C GLN A 75 15.94 -14.24 -8.38
N ASP A 76 15.83 -14.96 -7.27
CA ASP A 76 15.49 -16.39 -7.24
C ASP A 76 14.00 -16.66 -7.51
N ASN A 77 13.11 -15.73 -7.12
CA ASN A 77 11.67 -15.75 -7.38
C ASN A 77 11.24 -14.70 -8.41
N ALA A 78 12.19 -14.01 -9.06
CA ALA A 78 11.92 -13.44 -10.37
C ALA A 78 11.41 -14.65 -11.13
N ALA A 79 10.13 -14.60 -11.50
CA ALA A 79 9.50 -15.68 -12.21
C ALA A 79 10.53 -16.21 -13.20
N GLN A 80 10.73 -17.52 -13.19
CA GLN A 80 11.26 -18.23 -14.33
C GLN A 80 10.53 -17.63 -15.51
N ASP A 81 11.19 -16.65 -16.16
CA ASP A 81 10.49 -15.69 -16.99
C ASP A 81 9.74 -16.53 -18.00
N CYS A 82 8.47 -16.22 -18.22
CA CYS A 82 7.56 -16.98 -19.05
C CYS A 82 8.08 -17.05 -20.51
N ASP A 83 9.22 -17.69 -20.81
CA ASP A 83 9.97 -17.59 -22.07
C ASP A 83 9.71 -16.26 -22.80
N LEU A 84 9.71 -15.15 -22.05
CA LEU A 84 9.61 -13.84 -22.66
C LEU A 84 11.05 -13.54 -23.02
N PRO A 85 11.39 -13.51 -24.33
CA PRO A 85 12.76 -13.23 -24.72
C PRO A 85 13.18 -11.93 -24.04
N GLU A 86 14.28 -12.00 -23.28
CA GLU A 86 15.04 -10.87 -22.77
C GLU A 86 14.90 -9.69 -23.75
N PRO A 87 14.55 -8.47 -23.31
CA PRO A 87 14.52 -7.33 -24.20
C PRO A 87 15.95 -7.11 -24.70
N HIS A 88 16.25 -7.66 -25.88
CA HIS A 88 17.55 -7.58 -26.54
C HIS A 88 17.84 -6.12 -26.90
N GLY A 89 18.28 -5.31 -25.94
CA GLY A 89 18.58 -3.89 -26.12
C GLY A 89 19.76 -3.61 -27.05
N GLU A 90 20.48 -4.63 -27.52
CA GLU A 90 21.74 -4.45 -28.24
C GLU A 90 21.65 -4.65 -29.76
N ASN A 91 20.52 -5.12 -30.31
CA ASN A 91 20.37 -5.35 -31.77
C ASN A 91 18.92 -5.23 -32.27
N LEU A 92 18.12 -4.32 -31.71
CA LEU A 92 16.81 -4.04 -32.28
C LEU A 92 16.96 -3.25 -33.59
N PRO A 93 16.18 -3.59 -34.64
CA PRO A 93 16.09 -2.76 -35.81
C PRO A 93 15.80 -1.29 -35.43
N PRO A 94 16.37 -0.31 -36.13
CA PRO A 94 16.18 1.10 -35.81
C PRO A 94 14.71 1.56 -35.88
N ASP A 95 13.85 0.78 -36.53
CA ASP A 95 12.40 1.00 -36.65
C ASP A 95 11.56 0.09 -35.74
N TYR A 96 12.17 -0.72 -34.86
CA TYR A 96 11.47 -1.68 -34.01
C TYR A 96 10.41 -1.01 -33.14
N ALA A 97 10.73 0.12 -32.50
CA ALA A 97 9.77 0.87 -31.70
C ALA A 97 8.58 1.33 -32.55
N SER A 98 8.83 1.79 -33.78
CA SER A 98 7.78 2.20 -34.71
C SER A 98 6.92 1.02 -35.17
N GLN A 99 7.51 -0.15 -35.39
CA GLN A 99 6.79 -1.38 -35.74
C GLN A 99 5.91 -1.86 -34.57
N LEU A 100 6.41 -1.74 -33.34
CA LEU A 100 5.69 -2.12 -32.12
C LEU A 100 4.50 -1.19 -31.87
N VAL A 101 4.70 0.13 -31.99
CA VAL A 101 3.62 1.12 -31.93
C VAL A 101 2.59 0.84 -33.02
N LYS A 102 3.01 0.60 -34.26
CA LYS A 102 2.10 0.28 -35.36
C LYS A 102 1.25 -0.96 -35.07
N ARG A 103 1.84 -1.98 -34.46
CA ARG A 103 1.13 -3.21 -34.08
C ARG A 103 0.10 -2.96 -32.97
N PHE A 104 0.47 -2.19 -31.94
CA PHE A 104 -0.48 -1.78 -30.90
C PHE A 104 -1.63 -0.92 -31.45
N GLU A 105 -1.34 0.00 -32.37
CA GLU A 105 -2.37 0.83 -33.00
C GLU A 105 -3.30 0.04 -33.93
N LEU A 106 -2.80 -1.01 -34.60
CA LEU A 106 -3.64 -1.91 -35.41
C LEU A 106 -4.52 -2.83 -34.54
N ASP A 107 -4.01 -3.26 -33.39
CA ASP A 107 -4.75 -4.15 -32.46
C ASP A 107 -5.85 -3.39 -31.69
N ASP A 108 -5.73 -2.06 -31.54
CA ASP A 108 -6.74 -1.21 -30.91
C ASP A 108 -7.77 -0.69 -31.95
N PRO A 109 -9.06 -1.08 -31.88
CA PRO A 109 -10.09 -0.60 -32.81
C PRO A 109 -10.26 0.92 -32.84
N ARG A 110 -9.83 1.63 -31.79
CA ARG A 110 -9.91 3.11 -31.72
C ARG A 110 -8.85 3.79 -32.57
N ASP A 111 -7.77 3.08 -32.87
CA ASP A 111 -6.58 3.60 -33.55
C ASP A 111 -6.24 2.87 -34.85
N ALA A 112 -6.86 1.72 -35.13
CA ALA A 112 -6.65 0.95 -36.37
C ALA A 112 -6.87 1.79 -37.65
N TRP A 113 -7.84 2.72 -37.61
CA TRP A 113 -8.15 3.65 -38.70
C TRP A 113 -6.93 4.46 -39.18
N LYS A 114 -5.93 4.71 -38.31
CA LYS A 114 -4.69 5.42 -38.64
C LYS A 114 -3.87 4.68 -39.71
N HIS A 115 -4.01 3.36 -39.79
CA HIS A 115 -3.25 2.48 -40.68
C HIS A 115 -4.10 1.82 -41.77
N THR A 116 -5.41 1.68 -41.56
CA THR A 116 -6.33 1.02 -42.52
C THR A 116 -6.94 1.97 -43.55
N GLY A 117 -6.84 3.29 -43.33
CA GLY A 117 -7.45 4.29 -44.22
C GLY A 117 -8.96 4.44 -44.05
N GLU A 118 -9.53 3.80 -43.03
CA GLU A 118 -10.92 3.99 -42.61
C GLU A 118 -11.11 5.36 -41.94
N LEU A 119 -12.36 5.81 -41.85
CA LEU A 119 -12.67 7.05 -41.13
C LEU A 119 -12.41 6.88 -39.63
N PRO A 120 -11.91 7.93 -38.94
CA PRO A 120 -11.73 7.87 -37.50
C PRO A 120 -13.07 7.55 -36.81
N PRO A 121 -13.07 6.67 -35.80
CA PRO A 121 -14.27 6.37 -35.04
C PRO A 121 -14.78 7.64 -34.34
N THR A 122 -16.09 7.66 -34.06
CA THR A 122 -16.75 8.80 -33.41
C THR A 122 -16.15 9.09 -32.04
N ALA A 123 -16.24 10.34 -31.58
CA ALA A 123 -15.69 10.76 -30.29
C ALA A 123 -16.22 9.91 -29.11
N ASP A 124 -17.47 9.47 -29.19
CA ASP A 124 -18.12 8.61 -28.19
C ASP A 124 -17.50 7.19 -28.11
N PHE A 125 -16.93 6.70 -29.21
CA PHE A 125 -16.24 5.41 -29.25
C PHE A 125 -14.78 5.54 -28.77
N ARG A 126 -14.11 6.66 -29.10
CA ARG A 126 -12.70 6.91 -28.75
C ARG A 126 -12.52 7.17 -27.26
N ASN A 127 -13.45 7.92 -26.68
CA ASN A 127 -13.51 8.19 -25.26
C ASN A 127 -14.72 7.41 -24.72
N GLY A 128 -14.51 6.15 -24.33
CA GLY A 128 -15.42 5.48 -23.40
C GLY A 128 -15.64 6.33 -22.14
N PRO A 129 -16.49 5.93 -21.18
CA PRO A 129 -16.85 6.76 -20.04
C PRO A 129 -15.69 6.92 -19.04
N ILE A 130 -14.64 7.63 -19.45
CA ILE A 130 -13.51 8.14 -18.68
C ILE A 130 -13.74 9.64 -18.46
N GLY A 131 -15.02 10.04 -18.40
CA GLY A 131 -15.40 11.29 -17.77
C GLY A 131 -15.56 11.02 -16.28
N PRO A 132 -15.28 11.99 -15.39
CA PRO A 132 -15.69 11.84 -14.01
C PRO A 132 -17.21 11.60 -14.01
N GLU A 133 -17.64 10.45 -13.48
CA GLU A 133 -19.05 10.27 -13.15
C GLU A 133 -19.48 11.50 -12.38
N ARG A 134 -20.48 12.23 -12.89
CA ARG A 134 -21.02 13.38 -12.18
C ARG A 134 -21.37 12.88 -10.79
N ALA A 135 -20.66 13.38 -9.78
CA ALA A 135 -20.85 12.97 -8.39
C ALA A 135 -22.36 12.93 -8.12
N GLY A 136 -22.88 11.73 -7.88
CA GLY A 136 -24.28 11.53 -7.56
C GLY A 136 -24.67 12.43 -6.39
N LYS A 137 -25.95 12.78 -6.29
CA LYS A 137 -26.49 13.58 -5.18
C LYS A 137 -25.92 13.04 -3.85
N PRO A 138 -25.48 13.90 -2.92
CA PRO A 138 -24.87 13.45 -1.66
C PRO A 138 -25.79 12.43 -1.00
N HIS A 139 -25.24 11.24 -0.77
CA HIS A 139 -25.99 10.15 -0.13
C HIS A 139 -26.40 10.63 1.26
N SER A 140 -27.69 10.52 1.59
CA SER A 140 -28.16 10.75 2.96
C SER A 140 -27.37 9.84 3.90
N TYR A 141 -26.88 10.39 5.00
CA TYR A 141 -26.06 9.66 5.96
C TYR A 141 -26.77 8.37 6.41
N LYS A 142 -26.09 7.23 6.23
CA LYS A 142 -26.53 5.92 6.71
C LYS A 142 -25.36 5.29 7.48
N PRO A 143 -25.57 4.78 8.70
CA PRO A 143 -24.55 3.99 9.39
C PRO A 143 -24.23 2.72 8.59
N ALA A 144 -23.01 2.19 8.79
CA ALA A 144 -22.63 0.91 8.21
C ALA A 144 -23.56 -0.21 8.71
N ASP A 145 -23.84 -1.21 7.87
CA ASP A 145 -24.72 -2.32 8.23
C ASP A 145 -24.17 -3.10 9.45
N SER A 146 -22.84 -3.19 9.59
CA SER A 146 -22.18 -3.76 10.77
C SER A 146 -22.47 -2.98 12.07
N THR A 147 -22.61 -1.66 11.99
CA THR A 147 -22.98 -0.81 13.14
C THR A 147 -24.43 -1.06 13.56
N VAL A 148 -25.33 -1.26 12.60
CA VAL A 148 -26.73 -1.63 12.87
C VAL A 148 -26.81 -3.00 13.54
N ASP A 149 -26.07 -3.98 13.04
CA ASP A 149 -26.05 -5.33 13.61
C ASP A 149 -25.47 -5.36 15.04
N ALA A 150 -24.40 -4.61 15.29
CA ALA A 150 -23.82 -4.47 16.63
C ALA A 150 -24.82 -3.86 17.62
N PHE A 151 -25.55 -2.83 17.18
CA PHE A 151 -26.59 -2.18 17.98
C PHE A 151 -27.75 -3.13 18.30
N LEU A 152 -28.25 -3.88 17.31
CA LEU A 152 -29.34 -4.85 17.53
C LEU A 152 -28.93 -5.98 18.49
N ASN A 153 -27.67 -6.42 18.44
CA ASN A 153 -27.15 -7.39 19.40
C ASN A 153 -27.09 -6.82 20.83
N LEU A 154 -26.67 -5.56 21.00
CA LEU A 154 -26.68 -4.90 22.32
C LEU A 154 -28.10 -4.74 22.88
N VAL A 155 -29.08 -4.41 22.02
CA VAL A 155 -30.49 -4.35 22.40
C VAL A 155 -31.01 -5.72 22.86
N ARG A 156 -30.66 -6.80 22.14
CA ARG A 156 -31.03 -8.18 22.51
C ARG A 156 -30.45 -8.61 23.85
N LEU A 157 -29.25 -8.14 24.21
CA LEU A 157 -28.61 -8.45 25.48
C LEU A 157 -29.28 -7.74 26.68
N GLY A 158 -30.10 -6.70 26.44
CA GLY A 158 -30.90 -6.04 27.47
C GLY A 158 -30.12 -5.16 28.46
N ASP A 159 -28.83 -4.94 28.23
CA ASP A 159 -27.96 -4.15 29.10
C ASP A 159 -28.08 -2.65 28.78
N ARG A 160 -28.87 -1.95 29.60
CA ARG A 160 -29.25 -0.54 29.40
C ARG A 160 -28.07 0.42 29.58
N GLU A 161 -27.16 0.16 30.52
CA GLU A 161 -26.01 1.04 30.73
C GLU A 161 -25.01 0.90 29.59
N ARG A 162 -24.77 -0.33 29.13
CA ARG A 162 -23.89 -0.58 27.99
C ARG A 162 -24.45 0.03 26.71
N LEU A 163 -25.77 -0.05 26.49
CA LEU A 163 -26.44 0.60 25.36
C LEU A 163 -26.31 2.14 25.42
N ARG A 164 -26.46 2.74 26.61
CA ARG A 164 -26.32 4.19 26.81
C ARG A 164 -24.91 4.68 26.50
N ILE A 165 -23.90 3.98 27.00
CA ILE A 165 -22.48 4.29 26.74
C ILE A 165 -22.18 4.15 25.25
N TRP A 166 -22.67 3.09 24.62
CA TRP A 166 -22.43 2.82 23.20
C TRP A 166 -23.08 3.89 22.30
N LEU A 167 -24.29 4.36 22.61
CA LEU A 167 -24.95 5.45 21.87
C LEU A 167 -24.25 6.81 22.04
N ASP A 168 -23.62 7.05 23.20
CA ASP A 168 -22.84 8.28 23.41
C ASP A 168 -21.52 8.29 22.63
N ASP A 169 -20.93 7.12 22.38
CA ASP A 169 -19.77 6.95 21.50
C ASP A 169 -20.15 7.07 20.00
N HIS A 170 -21.39 6.68 19.66
CA HIS A 170 -21.91 6.67 18.28
C HIS A 170 -22.94 7.79 18.01
N ARG A 171 -22.62 9.04 18.41
CA ARG A 171 -23.58 10.18 18.35
C ARG A 171 -24.16 10.48 16.97
N ARG A 172 -23.41 10.21 15.90
CA ARG A 172 -23.87 10.43 14.51
C ARG A 172 -24.86 9.35 14.06
N ASP A 173 -24.73 8.13 14.59
CA ASP A 173 -25.56 6.98 14.23
C ASP A 173 -26.82 6.89 15.11
N ALA A 174 -26.76 7.44 16.32
CA ALA A 174 -27.85 7.46 17.30
C ALA A 174 -29.23 7.84 16.72
N PRO A 175 -29.42 8.92 15.93
CA PRO A 175 -30.73 9.25 15.36
C PRO A 175 -31.27 8.14 14.43
N TYR A 176 -30.42 7.55 13.59
CA TYR A 176 -30.82 6.49 12.66
C TYR A 176 -31.15 5.17 13.39
N LEU A 177 -30.37 4.83 14.42
CA LEU A 177 -30.55 3.61 15.20
C LEU A 177 -31.79 3.67 16.10
N LEU A 178 -32.14 4.85 16.61
CA LEU A 178 -33.38 5.08 17.35
C LEU A 178 -34.62 4.98 16.47
N GLU A 179 -34.55 5.40 15.20
CA GLU A 179 -35.63 5.17 14.23
C GLU A 179 -35.84 3.68 13.97
N TYR A 180 -34.76 2.89 13.90
CA TYR A 180 -34.82 1.44 13.75
C TYR A 180 -35.56 0.75 14.91
N LEU A 181 -35.39 1.24 16.15
CA LEU A 181 -36.14 0.75 17.31
C LEU A 181 -37.61 1.16 17.34
N ARG A 182 -37.98 2.26 16.66
CA ARG A 182 -39.36 2.73 16.58
C ARG A 182 -40.15 2.04 15.48
N ALA A 183 -39.45 1.45 14.51
CA ALA A 183 -40.02 0.75 13.36
C ALA A 183 -40.23 -0.76 13.60
N VAL A 184 -39.78 -1.29 14.75
CA VAL A 184 -39.99 -2.67 15.24
C VAL A 184 -41.03 -2.64 16.35
#